data_AF-A0A6A8G1R7-F1
#
_entry.id   AF-A0A6A8G1R7-F1
#
_cell.length_a   1.000
_cell.length_b   1.000
_cell.length_c   1.000
_cell.angle_alpha   90.00
_cell.angle_beta   90.00
_cell.angle_gamma   90.00
#
_symmetry.space_group_name_H-M   'P 1'
#
loop_
_entity.id
_entity.type
_entity.pdbx_description
1 polymer ?
#
loop_
_entity_poly.entity_id
_entity_poly.type
_entity_poly.pdbx_seq_one_letter_code
_entity_poly.pdbx_strand_id
1 'polypeptide(L)'
;MRTLYYFLIGILLFYIDTAIGLLIPMHIGKFELVFVPHLTFMYILMMVVYRGFGVSLLLSIFLGVMTDVYFGSIYGVYLFGYILFLALIDRFFKIFYKDHSMLFIIILAST
;
A
#
# COMPACT_ATOMS: atom_id res chain seq x y z
N MET A 1 3.75 21.48 -7.65
CA MET A 1 5.03 21.13 -6.98
C MET A 1 4.88 20.06 -5.90
N ARG A 2 4.04 20.20 -4.85
CA ARG A 2 3.94 19.19 -3.76
C ARG A 2 3.50 17.79 -4.21
N THR A 3 2.56 17.68 -5.15
CA THR A 3 2.01 16.39 -5.60
C THR A 3 3.03 15.53 -6.36
N LEU A 4 3.96 16.16 -7.08
CA LEU A 4 5.01 15.45 -7.82
C LEU A 4 5.97 14.69 -6.89
N TYR A 5 6.23 15.23 -5.69
CA TYR A 5 7.05 14.55 -4.70
C TYR A 5 6.43 13.23 -4.24
N TYR A 6 5.10 13.15 -4.13
CA TYR A 6 4.44 11.90 -3.74
C TYR A 6 4.59 10.80 -4.80
N PHE A 7 4.60 11.18 -6.08
CA PHE A 7 4.87 10.25 -7.17
C PHE A 7 6.34 9.81 -7.20
N LEU A 8 7.28 10.75 -7.07
CA LEU A 8 8.71 10.45 -7.01
C LEU A 8 9.06 9.50 -5.86
N ILE A 9 8.52 9.76 -4.67
CA ILE A 9 8.68 8.89 -3.51
C ILE A 9 8.10 7.50 -3.81
N GLY A 10 6.87 7.43 -4.35
CA GLY A 10 6.24 6.16 -4.71
C GLY A 10 7.06 5.32 -5.71
N ILE A 11 7.63 5.96 -6.73
CA ILE A 11 8.51 5.30 -7.72
C ILE A 11 9.79 4.81 -7.06
N LEU A 12 10.39 5.61 -6.18
CA LEU A 12 11.61 5.22 -5.46
C LEU A 12 11.35 4.01 -4.55
N LEU A 13 10.24 4.00 -3.80
CA LEU A 13 9.81 2.86 -3.00
C LEU A 13 9.58 1.60 -3.85
N PHE A 14 9.03 1.74 -5.06
CA PHE A 14 8.87 0.63 -5.99
C PHE A 14 10.19 0.01 -6.44
N TYR A 15 11.19 0.83 -6.77
CA TYR A 15 12.52 0.32 -7.10
C TYR A 15 13.21 -0.36 -5.91
N ILE A 16 13.00 0.14 -4.70
CA ILE A 16 13.53 -0.49 -3.48
C ILE A 16 12.83 -1.84 -3.24
N ASP A 17 11.50 -1.91 -3.36
CA ASP A 17 10.73 -3.16 -3.24
C ASP A 17 11.25 -4.23 -4.21
N THR A 18 11.40 -3.87 -5.48
CA THR A 18 11.87 -4.79 -6.53
C THR A 18 13.33 -5.21 -6.31
N ALA A 19 14.20 -4.29 -5.90
CA ALA A 19 15.59 -4.61 -5.56
C ALA A 19 15.68 -5.59 -4.39
N ILE A 20 14.88 -5.40 -3.33
CA ILE A 20 14.85 -6.31 -2.19
C ILE A 20 14.31 -7.69 -2.61
N GLY A 21 13.22 -7.72 -3.39
CA GLY A 21 12.66 -8.97 -3.91
C GLY A 21 13.63 -9.77 -4.78
N LEU A 22 14.57 -9.09 -5.45
CA LEU A 22 15.59 -9.72 -6.29
C LEU A 22 16.83 -10.18 -5.48
N LEU A 23 17.14 -9.49 -4.38
CA LEU A 23 18.30 -9.77 -3.53
C LEU A 23 18.06 -10.87 -2.48
N ILE A 24 16.80 -11.15 -2.11
CA ILE A 24 16.46 -12.09 -1.03
C ILE A 24 15.68 -13.32 -1.55
N PRO A 25 16.28 -14.22 -2.34
CA PRO A 25 15.80 -15.60 -2.39
C PRO A 25 16.38 -16.34 -1.16
N MET A 26 15.67 -16.28 -0.03
CA MET A 26 16.04 -17.06 1.16
C MET A 26 15.64 -18.53 0.92
N HIS A 27 16.62 -19.38 0.63
CA HIS A 27 16.41 -20.82 0.50
C HIS A 27 16.46 -21.46 1.90
N ILE A 28 15.30 -21.71 2.51
CA ILE A 28 15.22 -22.56 3.72
C ILE A 28 14.95 -24.00 3.25
N GLY A 29 16.02 -24.75 3.01
CA GLY A 29 15.93 -26.15 2.56
C GLY A 29 15.45 -26.29 1.10
N LYS A 30 14.29 -26.95 0.90
CA LYS A 30 13.66 -27.14 -0.44
C LYS A 30 12.54 -26.14 -0.75
N PHE A 31 12.23 -25.24 0.18
CA PHE A 31 11.19 -24.24 0.01
C PHE A 31 11.83 -22.88 -0.27
N GLU A 32 11.52 -22.32 -1.45
CA GLU A 32 11.87 -20.94 -1.78
C GLU A 32 10.85 -20.01 -1.12
N LEU A 33 11.27 -19.33 -0.06
CA LEU A 33 10.41 -18.39 0.66
C LEU A 33 10.85 -16.97 0.29
N VAL A 34 10.19 -16.41 -0.72
CA VAL A 34 10.48 -15.06 -1.20
C VAL A 34 9.80 -14.05 -0.28
N PHE A 35 10.57 -13.42 0.59
CA PHE A 35 10.10 -12.25 1.33
C PHE A 35 10.06 -11.05 0.37
N VAL A 36 8.90 -10.83 -0.25
CA VAL A 36 8.64 -9.61 -1.02
C VAL A 36 8.17 -8.55 -0.03
N PRO A 37 8.99 -7.56 0.35
CA PRO A 37 8.45 -6.40 1.03
C PRO A 37 7.42 -5.75 0.10
N HIS A 38 6.31 -5.30 0.67
CA HIS A 38 5.27 -4.57 -0.05
C HIS A 38 5.28 -3.10 0.40
N LEU A 39 6.45 -2.46 0.35
CA LEU A 39 6.64 -1.07 0.78
C LEU A 39 5.79 -0.12 -0.04
N THR A 40 5.66 -0.40 -1.34
CA THR A 40 4.78 0.33 -2.27
C THR A 40 3.32 0.33 -1.82
N PHE A 41 2.82 -0.85 -1.46
CA PHE A 41 1.47 -1.02 -0.95
C PHE A 41 1.28 -0.28 0.37
N MET A 42 2.21 -0.43 1.31
CA MET A 42 2.15 0.27 2.61
C MET A 42 2.15 1.79 2.42
N TYR A 43 2.96 2.32 1.51
CA TYR A 43 3.00 3.74 1.18
C TYR A 43 1.65 4.24 0.65
N ILE A 44 1.02 3.50 -0.28
CA ILE A 44 -0.31 3.84 -0.82
C ILE A 44 -1.37 3.91 0.29
N LEU A 45 -1.36 2.94 1.22
CA LEU A 45 -2.29 2.93 2.36
C LEU A 45 -2.07 4.12 3.29
N MET A 46 -0.81 4.46 3.60
CA MET A 46 -0.50 5.64 4.42
C MET A 46 -0.97 6.94 3.74
N MET A 47 -0.83 7.05 2.42
CA MET A 47 -1.27 8.24 1.69
C MET A 47 -2.78 8.47 1.82
N VAL A 48 -3.59 7.40 1.90
CA VAL A 48 -5.05 7.54 2.07
C VAL A 48 -5.38 8.20 3.40
N VAL A 49 -4.61 7.88 4.45
CA VAL A 49 -4.78 8.45 5.79
C VAL A 49 -4.30 9.90 5.84
N TYR A 50 -3.10 10.18 5.32
CA TYR A 50 -2.48 11.50 5.50
C TYR A 50 -2.92 12.56 4.49
N ARG A 51 -3.26 12.17 3.26
CA ARG A 51 -3.60 13.13 2.19
C ARG A 51 -5.04 13.02 1.73
N GLY A 52 -5.65 11.85 1.91
CA GLY A 52 -7.03 11.57 1.54
C GLY A 52 -7.16 10.69 0.30
N PHE A 53 -8.40 10.27 0.05
CA PHE A 53 -8.75 9.27 -0.95
C PHE A 53 -8.31 9.63 -2.38
N GLY A 54 -8.56 10.86 -2.85
CA GLY A 54 -8.34 11.22 -4.26
C GLY A 54 -6.89 11.12 -4.73
N VAL A 55 -5.93 11.62 -3.93
CA VAL A 55 -4.50 11.56 -4.28
C VAL A 55 -4.01 10.11 -4.25
N SER A 56 -4.48 9.35 -3.28
CA SER A 56 -4.05 7.98 -3.04
C SER A 56 -4.62 7.04 -4.09
N LEU A 57 -5.83 7.30 -4.58
CA LEU A 57 -6.44 6.56 -5.69
C LEU A 57 -5.66 6.76 -7.00
N LEU A 58 -5.21 7.99 -7.28
CA LEU A 58 -4.33 8.24 -8.42
C LEU A 58 -2.99 7.49 -8.28
N LEU A 59 -2.39 7.50 -7.09
CA LEU A 59 -1.17 6.76 -6.81
C LEU A 59 -1.37 5.25 -6.92
N SER A 60 -2.48 4.70 -6.43
CA SER A 60 -2.76 3.26 -6.48
C SER A 60 -2.99 2.78 -7.90
N ILE A 61 -3.65 3.56 -8.74
CA ILE A 61 -3.81 3.24 -10.16
C ILE A 61 -2.44 3.26 -10.85
N PHE A 62 -1.68 4.35 -10.70
CA PHE A 62 -0.40 4.50 -11.39
C PHE A 62 0.63 3.43 -10.96
N LEU A 63 0.86 3.29 -9.65
CA LEU A 63 1.80 2.31 -9.13
C LEU A 63 1.29 0.88 -9.29
N GLY A 64 -0.03 0.66 -9.20
CA GLY A 64 -0.66 -0.64 -9.44
C GLY A 64 -0.45 -1.14 -10.87
N VAL A 65 -0.68 -0.28 -11.88
CA VAL A 65 -0.35 -0.61 -13.28
C VAL A 65 1.14 -0.91 -13.42
N MET A 66 2.02 -0.08 -12.84
CA MET A 66 3.46 -0.32 -12.94
C MET A 66 3.87 -1.65 -12.32
N THR A 67 3.33 -2.00 -11.14
CA THR A 67 3.60 -3.31 -10.50
C THR A 67 3.10 -4.46 -11.36
N ASP A 68 1.89 -4.35 -11.93
CA ASP A 68 1.34 -5.42 -12.75
C ASP A 68 2.13 -5.64 -14.04
N VAL A 69 2.57 -4.54 -14.69
CA VAL A 69 3.41 -4.61 -15.90
C VAL A 69 4.79 -5.18 -15.58
N TYR A 70 5.38 -4.79 -14.44
CA TYR A 70 6.73 -5.22 -14.07
C TYR A 70 6.79 -6.70 -13.67
N PHE A 71 5.84 -7.17 -12.87
CA PHE A 71 5.77 -8.57 -12.44
C PHE A 71 5.04 -9.48 -13.44
N GLY A 72 4.48 -8.92 -14.52
CA GLY A 72 3.79 -9.68 -15.56
C GLY A 72 2.49 -10.33 -15.09
N SER A 73 1.83 -9.79 -14.06
CA SER A 73 0.53 -10.27 -13.60
C SER A 73 -0.56 -9.88 -14.60
N ILE A 74 -0.87 -10.84 -15.48
CA ILE A 74 -1.83 -10.71 -16.60
C ILE A 74 -3.20 -10.17 -16.17
N TYR A 75 -3.59 -10.34 -14.90
CA TYR A 75 -4.94 -10.06 -14.40
C TYR A 75 -5.10 -8.74 -13.64
N GLY A 76 -4.06 -7.91 -13.54
CA GLY A 76 -4.18 -6.65 -12.81
C GLY A 76 -4.35 -6.82 -11.29
N VAL A 77 -3.84 -7.93 -10.75
CA VAL A 77 -4.08 -8.34 -9.35
C VAL A 77 -3.62 -7.25 -8.38
N TYR A 78 -2.48 -6.61 -8.66
CA TYR A 78 -1.96 -5.56 -7.81
C TYR A 78 -2.78 -4.28 -7.94
N LEU A 79 -3.17 -3.88 -9.16
CA LEU A 79 -4.02 -2.71 -9.37
C LEU A 79 -5.37 -2.84 -8.64
N PHE A 80 -6.10 -3.94 -8.86
CA PHE A 80 -7.39 -4.14 -8.23
C PHE A 80 -7.25 -4.34 -6.72
N GLY A 81 -6.22 -5.06 -6.27
CA GLY A 81 -5.92 -5.24 -4.87
C GLY A 81 -5.66 -3.89 -4.17
N TYR A 82 -4.80 -3.05 -4.74
CA TYR A 82 -4.45 -1.76 -4.16
C TYR A 82 -5.68 -0.85 -4.05
N ILE A 83 -6.52 -0.78 -5.08
CA ILE A 83 -7.76 0.01 -5.06
C ILE A 83 -8.74 -0.52 -4.00
N LEU A 84 -8.91 -1.84 -3.91
CA LEU A 84 -9.82 -2.46 -2.97
C LEU A 84 -9.42 -2.19 -1.53
N PHE A 85 -8.15 -2.43 -1.18
CA PHE A 85 -7.65 -2.18 0.17
C PHE A 85 -7.65 -0.68 0.51
N LEU A 86 -7.34 0.18 -0.46
CA LEU A 86 -7.40 1.63 -0.27
C LEU A 86 -8.82 2.10 0.06
N ALA A 87 -9.84 1.61 -0.67
CA ALA A 87 -11.24 1.93 -0.40
C ALA A 87 -11.71 1.40 0.96
N LEU A 88 -11.25 0.20 1.32
CA LEU A 88 -11.54 -0.41 2.61
C LEU A 88 -10.96 0.45 3.74
N ILE A 89 -9.67 0.80 3.69
CA ILE A 89 -9.01 1.63 4.70
C ILE A 89 -9.62 3.03 4.80
N ASP A 90 -9.89 3.71 3.68
CA ASP A 90 -10.54 5.02 3.71
C ASP A 90 -11.90 4.98 4.42
N ARG A 91 -12.69 3.93 4.18
CA ARG A 91 -14.00 3.75 4.82
C ARG A 91 -13.86 3.42 6.30
N PHE A 92 -12.95 2.52 6.67
CA PHE A 92 -12.67 2.22 8.07
C PHE A 92 -12.25 3.48 8.81
N PHE A 93 -11.25 4.22 8.34
CA PHE A 93 -10.80 5.44 9.00
C PHE A 93 -11.91 6.49 9.14
N LYS A 94 -12.74 6.70 8.11
CA LYS A 94 -13.89 7.62 8.21
C LYS A 94 -14.90 7.20 9.27
N ILE A 95 -15.17 5.91 9.43
CA ILE A 95 -16.08 5.39 10.45
C ILE A 95 -15.43 5.53 11.83
N PHE A 96 -14.18 5.08 11.99
CA PHE A 96 -13.42 5.13 13.23
C PHE A 96 -13.28 6.56 13.80
N TYR A 97 -13.00 7.56 12.95
CA TYR A 97 -12.82 8.93 13.41
C TYR A 97 -14.11 9.72 13.58
N LYS A 98 -15.18 9.34 12.86
CA LYS A 98 -16.48 10.01 12.97
C LYS A 98 -17.26 9.54 14.20
N ASP A 99 -17.06 8.30 14.61
CA ASP A 99 -17.80 7.72 15.72
C ASP A 99 -17.05 7.93 17.04
N HIS A 100 -17.42 8.98 17.78
CA HIS A 100 -16.82 9.31 19.09
C HIS A 100 -16.89 8.13 20.08
N SER A 101 -17.87 7.24 19.92
CA SER A 101 -18.01 6.01 20.70
C SER A 101 -16.85 5.03 20.47
N MET A 102 -16.35 4.94 19.24
CA MET A 102 -15.29 4.02 18.85
C MET A 102 -13.92 4.50 19.34
N LEU A 103 -13.68 5.82 19.30
CA LEU A 103 -12.52 6.47 19.93
C LEU A 103 -12.49 6.21 21.45
N PHE A 104 -13.64 6.30 22.10
CA PHE A 104 -13.74 6.04 23.54
C PHE A 104 -13.45 4.58 23.90
N ILE A 105 -13.97 3.62 23.12
CA ILE A 105 -13.70 2.19 23.31
C ILE A 105 -12.21 1.87 23.14
N ILE A 106 -11.53 2.47 22.15
CA ILE A 106 -10.09 2.25 21.94
C ILE A 106 -9.27 2.79 23.12
N ILE A 107 -9.59 3.98 23.62
CA ILE A 107 -8.89 4.55 24.79
C ILE A 107 -9.08 3.63 26.00
N LEU A 108 -10.30 3.13 26.20
CA LEU A 108 -10.64 2.25 27.32
C LEU A 108 -10.00 0.85 27.18
N ALA A 109 -9.84 0.34 25.96
CA ALA A 109 -9.12 -0.92 25.68
C ALA A 109 -7.59 -0.77 25.72
N SER A 110 -7.08 0.44 25.56
CA SER A 110 -5.65 0.76 25.61
C SER A 110 -5.16 1.14 27.03
N THR A 111 -6.08 1.24 28.00
CA THR A 111 -5.78 1.52 29.41
C THR A 111 -5.88 0.23 30.22
#